data_AF-A0A950AH94-F1
#
_entry.id   AF-A0A950AH94-F1
#
_cell.length_a   1.000
_cell.length_b   1.000
_cell.length_c   1.000
_cell.angle_alpha   90.00
_cell.angle_beta   90.00
_cell.angle_gamma   90.00
#
_symmetry.space_group_name_H-M   'P 1'
#
loop_
_entity.id
_entity.type
_entity.pdbx_description
1 polymer ?
#
loop_
_entity_poly.entity_id
_entity_poly.type
_entity_poly.pdbx_seq_one_letter_code
_entity_poly.pdbx_strand_id
1 'polypeptide(L)'
;MTSEAILSDPGFTREQKEYLQGFFAGLAWAGRLPFVGHLPDGRITHEPAPGLVNAAAEADSAPEETVHGTAVSELCEQELWKLEQHGLDAWDKLLEHANANKFPDKADTFRFRYHGLFYVAPAQNSFMLRCRIPAGELTSMQLRGLADIAQDWGGGYADITTRANFQIREIAPRNMVKCILKLQEIGLTSRGSGVDNVRNITANPTAGIDKDELIDTRPFAKGLHHY
;
A
#
# COMPACT_ATOMS: atom_id res chain seq x y z
N MET A 1 -7.51 -27.29 -1.73
CA MET A 1 -8.19 -27.28 -3.05
C MET A 1 -8.17 -25.86 -3.57
N THR A 2 -7.11 -25.48 -4.28
CA THR A 2 -7.07 -24.29 -5.12
C THR A 2 -6.20 -24.65 -6.31
N SER A 3 -6.82 -24.59 -7.48
CA SER A 3 -6.33 -24.96 -8.78
C SER A 3 -5.27 -23.96 -9.24
N GLU A 4 -4.02 -24.38 -9.38
CA GLU A 4 -3.01 -23.65 -10.16
C GLU A 4 -3.42 -23.71 -11.63
N ALA A 5 -3.87 -22.57 -12.17
CA ALA A 5 -3.97 -22.39 -13.61
C ALA A 5 -2.56 -22.20 -14.17
N ILE A 6 -1.87 -23.33 -14.39
CA ILE A 6 -0.70 -23.39 -15.26
C ILE A 6 -1.15 -22.82 -16.61
N LEU A 7 -0.72 -21.62 -16.97
CA LEU A 7 -0.79 -21.16 -18.36
C LEU A 7 0.18 -22.03 -19.16
N SER A 8 -0.29 -23.21 -19.57
CA SER A 8 0.35 -24.00 -20.60
C SER A 8 0.50 -23.11 -21.82
N ASP A 9 1.72 -22.92 -22.34
CA ASP A 9 1.89 -22.45 -23.71
C ASP A 9 1.10 -23.41 -24.59
N PRO A 10 -0.06 -23.01 -25.14
CA PRO A 10 -0.93 -23.93 -25.85
C PRO A 10 -0.32 -24.33 -27.21
N GLY A 11 0.87 -23.80 -27.53
CA GLY A 11 1.43 -23.77 -28.86
C GLY A 11 0.52 -23.01 -29.81
N PHE A 12 0.88 -22.97 -31.08
CA PHE A 12 -0.01 -22.42 -32.09
C PHE A 12 -1.29 -23.28 -32.19
N THR A 13 -2.43 -22.61 -32.16
CA THR A 13 -3.71 -23.22 -32.51
C THR A 13 -3.66 -23.76 -33.92
N ARG A 14 -4.57 -24.66 -34.26
CA ARG A 14 -4.67 -25.22 -35.62
C ARG A 14 -4.82 -24.12 -36.68
N GLU A 15 -5.66 -23.12 -36.42
CA GLU A 15 -5.87 -21.98 -37.32
C GLU A 15 -4.60 -21.14 -37.49
N GLN A 16 -3.84 -20.92 -36.41
CA GLN A 16 -2.56 -20.22 -36.49
C GLN A 16 -1.52 -21.02 -37.29
N LYS A 17 -1.50 -22.35 -37.15
CA LYS A 17 -0.63 -23.23 -37.94
C LYS A 17 -1.00 -23.20 -39.42
N GLU A 18 -2.29 -23.30 -39.74
CA GLU A 18 -2.81 -23.24 -41.11
C GLU A 18 -2.52 -21.87 -41.76
N TYR A 19 -2.70 -20.77 -41.01
CA TYR A 19 -2.35 -19.42 -41.46
C TYR A 19 -0.86 -19.28 -41.78
N LEU A 20 0.02 -19.71 -40.85
CA LEU A 20 1.46 -19.66 -41.05
C LEU A 20 1.88 -20.52 -42.26
N GLN A 21 1.34 -21.73 -42.39
CA GLN A 21 1.59 -22.59 -43.55
C GLN A 21 1.17 -21.92 -44.86
N GLY A 22 -0.01 -21.29 -44.91
CA GLY A 22 -0.48 -20.55 -46.08
C GLY A 22 0.39 -19.34 -46.41
N PHE A 23 0.83 -18.59 -45.39
CA PHE A 23 1.74 -17.46 -45.53
C PHE A 23 3.10 -17.89 -46.10
N PHE A 24 3.72 -18.93 -45.55
CA PHE A 24 5.00 -19.47 -46.03
C PHE A 24 4.87 -20.07 -47.44
N ALA A 25 3.76 -20.76 -47.75
CA ALA A 25 3.49 -21.27 -49.09
C ALA A 25 3.33 -20.13 -50.12
N GLY A 26 2.64 -19.05 -49.76
CA GLY A 26 2.49 -17.86 -50.60
C GLY A 26 3.81 -17.14 -50.86
N LEU A 27 4.66 -17.03 -49.84
CA LEU A 27 6.02 -16.47 -49.99
C LEU A 27 6.90 -17.33 -50.90
N ALA A 28 6.85 -18.66 -50.73
CA ALA A 28 7.58 -19.59 -51.58
C ALA A 28 7.12 -19.50 -53.05
N TRP A 29 5.81 -19.39 -53.30
CA TRP A 29 5.26 -19.20 -54.64
C TRP A 29 5.68 -17.87 -55.27
N ALA A 30 5.81 -16.81 -54.46
CA ALA A 30 6.32 -15.50 -54.89
C ALA A 30 7.85 -15.43 -55.01
N GLY A 31 8.57 -16.53 -54.77
CA GLY A 31 10.03 -16.59 -54.78
C GLY A 31 10.71 -15.75 -53.68
N ARG A 32 9.99 -15.47 -52.59
CA ARG A 32 10.48 -14.65 -51.46
C ARG A 32 10.84 -15.55 -50.28
N LEU A 33 12.00 -15.30 -49.68
CA LEU A 33 12.45 -16.01 -48.50
C LEU A 33 12.07 -15.21 -47.24
N PRO A 34 11.30 -15.79 -46.30
CA PRO A 34 10.95 -15.11 -45.06
C PRO A 34 12.16 -15.00 -44.15
N PHE A 35 12.24 -13.91 -43.40
CA PHE A 35 13.16 -13.82 -42.27
C PHE A 35 12.64 -14.72 -41.14
N VAL A 36 13.44 -15.70 -40.73
CA VAL A 36 13.13 -16.61 -39.62
C VAL A 36 14.04 -16.38 -38.41
N GLY A 37 15.25 -15.84 -38.62
CA GLY A 37 16.16 -15.45 -37.54
C GLY A 37 17.59 -15.25 -38.01
N HIS A 38 18.52 -15.27 -37.06
CA HIS A 38 19.96 -15.26 -37.33
C HIS A 38 20.59 -16.63 -37.02
N LEU A 39 21.58 -17.00 -37.84
CA LEU A 39 22.50 -18.09 -37.55
C LEU A 39 23.51 -17.66 -36.47
N PRO A 40 24.18 -18.62 -35.80
CA PRO A 40 25.22 -18.34 -34.81
C PRO A 40 26.39 -17.46 -35.30
N ASP A 41 26.59 -17.36 -36.62
CA ASP A 41 27.60 -16.51 -37.25
C ASP A 41 27.06 -15.14 -37.71
N GLY A 42 25.83 -14.78 -37.31
CA GLY A 42 25.20 -13.48 -37.56
C GLY A 42 24.49 -13.38 -38.92
N ARG A 43 24.61 -14.38 -39.80
CA ARG A 43 23.90 -14.39 -41.09
C ARG A 43 22.40 -14.59 -40.88
N ILE A 44 21.59 -13.99 -41.75
CA ILE A 44 20.13 -14.14 -41.73
C ILE A 44 19.74 -15.51 -42.31
N THR A 45 18.81 -16.21 -41.65
CA THR A 45 18.25 -17.48 -42.13
C THR A 45 16.76 -17.38 -42.43
N HIS A 46 16.34 -18.14 -43.44
CA HIS A 46 14.95 -18.40 -43.80
C HIS A 46 14.51 -19.82 -43.43
N GLU A 47 15.43 -20.62 -42.89
CA GLU A 47 15.18 -21.97 -42.41
C GLU A 47 14.99 -21.95 -40.88
N PRO A 48 13.92 -22.58 -40.36
CA PRO A 48 13.61 -22.62 -38.93
C PRO A 48 14.49 -23.59 -38.12
N ALA A 49 15.14 -24.56 -38.77
CA ALA A 49 15.95 -25.58 -38.08
C ALA A 49 17.32 -25.09 -37.55
N PRO A 50 18.05 -24.20 -38.25
CA PRO A 50 19.35 -23.70 -37.76
C PRO A 50 19.30 -22.31 -37.08
N GLY A 51 18.12 -21.70 -36.94
CA GLY A 51 17.98 -20.42 -36.23
C GLY A 51 18.32 -20.59 -34.75
N LEU A 52 19.15 -19.68 -34.20
CA LEU A 52 19.32 -19.59 -32.75
C LEU A 52 17.94 -19.54 -32.09
N VAL A 53 17.73 -20.35 -31.04
CA VAL A 53 16.62 -20.15 -30.09
C VAL A 53 16.56 -18.67 -29.76
N ASN A 54 15.39 -18.05 -29.93
CA ASN A 54 15.18 -16.63 -29.67
C ASN A 54 15.86 -16.24 -28.35
N ALA A 55 16.92 -15.44 -28.40
CA ALA A 55 17.59 -14.95 -27.19
C ALA A 55 16.69 -13.98 -26.38
N ALA A 56 15.52 -13.60 -26.92
CA ALA A 56 14.46 -12.90 -26.20
C ALA A 56 13.55 -13.85 -25.39
N ALA A 57 13.64 -15.16 -25.60
CA ALA A 57 13.17 -16.14 -24.63
C ALA A 57 14.33 -16.30 -23.63
N GLU A 58 14.36 -15.43 -22.64
CA GLU A 58 15.19 -15.64 -21.46
C GLU A 58 14.99 -17.08 -20.99
N ALA A 59 16.09 -17.83 -20.95
CA ALA A 59 16.11 -19.20 -20.50
C ALA A 59 15.65 -19.26 -19.04
N ASP A 60 14.60 -20.05 -18.77
CA ASP A 60 14.37 -20.74 -17.49
C ASP A 60 14.62 -19.93 -16.19
N SER A 61 14.38 -18.62 -16.17
CA SER A 61 14.17 -17.93 -14.90
C SER A 61 12.77 -18.29 -14.43
N ALA A 62 12.67 -18.88 -13.24
CA ALA A 62 11.37 -19.12 -12.61
C ALA A 62 10.56 -17.80 -12.68
N PRO A 63 9.24 -17.86 -12.99
CA PRO A 63 8.43 -16.65 -13.13
C PRO A 63 8.64 -15.81 -11.87
N GLU A 64 9.19 -14.61 -12.04
CA GLU A 64 9.46 -13.73 -10.93
C GLU A 64 8.14 -13.46 -10.21
N GLU A 65 8.14 -13.59 -8.88
CA GLU A 65 6.94 -13.31 -8.09
C GLU A 65 6.52 -11.86 -8.36
N THR A 66 5.24 -11.66 -8.67
CA THR A 66 4.70 -10.34 -8.98
C THR A 66 3.61 -9.98 -7.98
N VAL A 67 3.59 -8.71 -7.58
CA VAL A 67 2.56 -8.13 -6.72
C VAL A 67 1.83 -7.08 -7.54
N HIS A 68 0.52 -7.27 -7.75
CA HIS A 68 -0.30 -6.40 -8.60
C HIS A 68 0.25 -6.18 -10.02
N GLY A 69 0.97 -7.16 -10.57
CA GLY A 69 1.58 -7.09 -11.90
C GLY A 69 2.94 -6.40 -11.96
N THR A 70 3.51 -6.01 -10.82
CA THR A 70 4.88 -5.50 -10.70
C THR A 70 5.80 -6.56 -10.10
N ALA A 71 6.99 -6.74 -10.67
CA ALA A 71 7.97 -7.71 -10.20
C ALA A 71 8.49 -7.35 -8.80
N VAL A 72 8.68 -8.33 -7.92
CA VAL A 72 9.14 -8.08 -6.53
C VAL A 72 10.49 -7.36 -6.49
N SER A 73 11.40 -7.62 -7.43
CA SER A 73 12.68 -6.91 -7.51
C SER A 73 12.55 -5.41 -7.85
N GLU A 74 11.43 -5.01 -8.44
CA GLU A 74 11.13 -3.62 -8.81
C GLU A 74 10.40 -2.85 -7.71
N LEU A 75 9.98 -3.53 -6.63
CA LEU A 75 9.27 -2.91 -5.52
C LEU A 75 10.19 -2.00 -4.70
N CYS A 76 9.67 -0.84 -4.31
CA CYS A 76 10.37 0.01 -3.35
C CYS A 76 10.35 -0.61 -1.93
N GLU A 77 11.22 -0.14 -1.04
CA GLU A 77 11.34 -0.67 0.33
C GLU A 77 9.99 -0.72 1.06
N GLN A 78 9.14 0.29 0.87
CA GLN A 78 7.83 0.39 1.50
C GLN A 78 6.86 -0.69 1.02
N GLU A 79 6.86 -1.01 -0.29
CA GLU A 79 6.05 -2.09 -0.84
C GLU A 79 6.57 -3.45 -0.36
N LEU A 80 7.88 -3.64 -0.28
CA LEU A 80 8.49 -4.85 0.29
C LEU A 80 8.10 -5.04 1.76
N TRP A 81 8.09 -3.98 2.58
CA TRP A 81 7.66 -4.09 3.98
C TRP A 81 6.19 -4.46 4.12
N LYS A 82 5.32 -3.98 3.21
CA LYS A 82 3.90 -4.35 3.16
C LYS A 82 3.69 -5.79 2.72
N LEU A 83 4.51 -6.27 1.79
CA LEU A 83 4.52 -7.66 1.35
C LEU A 83 4.94 -8.61 2.48
N GLU A 84 5.98 -8.26 3.22
CA GLU A 84 6.45 -9.05 4.38
C GLU A 84 5.38 -9.12 5.49
N GLN A 85 4.78 -7.97 5.84
CA GLN A 85 3.72 -7.90 6.83
C GLN A 85 2.90 -6.62 6.64
N HIS A 86 1.60 -6.79 6.42
CA HIS A 86 0.68 -5.67 6.29
C HIS A 86 0.64 -4.83 7.59
N GLY A 87 0.67 -3.50 7.45
CA GLY A 87 0.83 -2.60 8.59
C GLY A 87 -0.28 -2.68 9.64
N LEU A 88 -1.50 -3.09 9.26
CA LEU A 88 -2.62 -3.28 10.20
C LEU A 88 -2.51 -4.57 11.03
N ASP A 89 -1.65 -5.50 10.63
CA ASP A 89 -1.40 -6.77 11.31
C ASP A 89 -0.17 -6.69 12.24
N ALA A 90 0.41 -5.49 12.41
CA ALA A 90 1.59 -5.24 13.24
C ALA A 90 1.26 -4.99 14.72
N TRP A 91 0.10 -5.44 15.19
CA TRP A 91 -0.35 -5.22 16.58
C TRP A 91 0.56 -5.90 17.61
N ASP A 92 0.97 -7.14 17.35
CA ASP A 92 1.85 -7.88 18.26
C ASP A 92 3.22 -7.21 18.39
N LYS A 93 3.74 -6.67 17.28
CA LYS A 93 4.97 -5.86 17.30
C LYS A 93 4.82 -4.58 18.12
N LEU A 94 3.67 -3.90 18.04
CA LEU A 94 3.39 -2.73 18.89
C LEU A 94 3.42 -3.12 20.37
N LEU A 95 2.83 -4.26 20.75
CA LEU A 95 2.85 -4.77 22.11
C LEU A 95 4.28 -5.09 22.59
N GLU A 96 5.07 -5.79 21.77
CA GLU A 96 6.47 -6.09 22.08
C GLU A 96 7.28 -4.83 22.31
N HIS A 97 7.16 -3.84 21.41
CA HIS A 97 7.85 -2.56 21.52
C HIS A 97 7.41 -1.74 22.73
N ALA A 98 6.12 -1.76 23.06
CA ALA A 98 5.61 -1.11 24.26
C ALA A 98 6.15 -1.78 25.53
N ASN A 99 6.08 -3.10 25.62
CA ASN A 99 6.54 -3.86 26.79
C ASN A 99 8.04 -3.71 27.02
N ALA A 100 8.83 -3.70 25.94
CA ALA A 100 10.28 -3.50 26.00
C ALA A 100 10.69 -2.02 26.10
N ASN A 101 9.75 -1.06 26.06
CA ASN A 101 10.00 0.37 25.94
C ASN A 101 11.01 0.71 24.81
N LYS A 102 10.88 0.03 23.67
CA LYS A 102 11.85 0.02 22.57
C LYS A 102 11.35 0.86 21.39
N PHE A 103 12.21 1.71 20.83
CA PHE A 103 11.93 2.41 19.58
C PHE A 103 12.01 1.47 18.36
N PRO A 104 11.18 1.68 17.34
CA PRO A 104 11.11 0.82 16.16
C PRO A 104 12.31 1.02 15.22
N ASP A 105 12.59 -0.01 14.43
CA ASP A 105 13.46 0.12 13.27
C ASP A 105 12.74 0.81 12.10
N LYS A 106 13.34 0.86 10.91
CA LYS A 106 12.76 1.52 9.74
C LYS A 106 11.43 0.88 9.28
N ALA A 107 11.37 -0.45 9.22
CA ALA A 107 10.22 -1.17 8.72
C ALA A 107 9.04 -1.06 9.71
N ASP A 108 9.32 -1.19 11.00
CA ASP A 108 8.29 -1.05 12.02
C ASP A 108 7.87 0.42 12.22
N THR A 109 8.78 1.38 12.02
CA THR A 109 8.43 2.81 11.94
C THR A 109 7.41 3.08 10.83
N PHE A 110 7.52 2.38 9.70
CA PHE A 110 6.56 2.47 8.62
C PHE A 110 5.23 1.79 9.00
N ARG A 111 5.28 0.58 9.56
CA ARG A 111 4.08 -0.19 9.95
C ARG A 111 3.27 0.52 11.03
N PHE A 112 3.90 1.07 12.06
CA PHE A 112 3.21 1.70 13.20
C PHE A 112 2.39 2.94 12.80
N ARG A 113 2.71 3.57 11.68
CA ARG A 113 1.91 4.69 11.11
C ARG A 113 0.54 4.24 10.61
N TYR A 114 0.33 2.95 10.31
CA TYR A 114 -1.01 2.38 10.06
C TYR A 114 -1.89 2.41 11.31
N HIS A 115 -1.29 2.41 12.51
CA HIS A 115 -1.98 2.62 13.78
C HIS A 115 -1.93 4.08 14.25
N GLY A 116 -1.48 4.99 13.38
CA GLY A 116 -1.40 6.42 13.64
C GLY A 116 -0.26 6.85 14.56
N LEU A 117 0.73 5.99 14.80
CA LEU A 117 1.92 6.29 15.58
C LEU A 117 3.07 6.66 14.65
N PHE A 118 3.59 7.88 14.79
CA PHE A 118 4.69 8.41 13.99
C PHE A 118 5.91 8.60 14.88
N TYR A 119 6.95 7.80 14.66
CA TYR A 119 8.24 8.04 15.32
C TYR A 119 8.92 9.26 14.70
N VAL A 120 9.29 10.24 15.54
CA VAL A 120 9.69 11.61 15.11
C VAL A 120 11.23 11.81 15.11
N ALA A 121 12.01 10.73 15.15
CA ALA A 121 13.46 10.83 15.06
C ALA A 121 13.91 11.38 13.69
N PRO A 122 15.04 12.13 13.63
CA PRO A 122 15.94 12.44 14.74
C PRO A 122 15.52 13.65 15.58
N ALA A 123 14.47 14.38 15.20
CA ALA A 123 14.07 15.60 15.88
C ALA A 123 13.64 15.35 17.35
N GLN A 124 12.95 14.23 17.60
CA GLN A 124 12.57 13.85 18.96
C GLN A 124 12.46 12.32 19.07
N ASN A 125 13.02 11.75 20.14
CA ASN A 125 12.88 10.33 20.46
C ASN A 125 11.54 10.06 21.15
N SER A 126 10.46 10.22 20.39
CA SER A 126 9.10 9.98 20.86
C SER A 126 8.17 9.69 19.68
N PHE A 127 6.95 9.27 19.99
CA PHE A 127 5.88 9.12 19.03
C PHE A 127 4.94 10.33 19.04
N MET A 128 4.43 10.65 17.86
CA MET A 128 3.23 11.44 17.68
C MET A 128 2.07 10.50 17.33
N LEU A 129 0.97 10.59 18.06
CA LEU A 129 -0.30 9.92 17.76
C LEU A 129 -1.19 10.85 16.94
N ARG A 130 -1.62 10.39 15.78
CA ARG A 130 -2.60 11.07 14.93
C ARG A 130 -3.95 10.35 15.00
N CYS A 131 -5.00 11.10 15.29
CA CYS A 131 -6.36 10.57 15.34
C CYS A 131 -6.98 10.47 13.92
N ARG A 132 -8.23 10.02 13.83
CA ARG A 132 -9.15 10.23 12.72
C ARG A 132 -10.45 10.76 13.31
N ILE A 133 -10.83 11.94 12.86
CA ILE A 133 -11.97 12.71 13.35
C ILE A 133 -12.71 13.19 12.11
N PRO A 134 -13.67 12.40 11.58
CA PRO A 134 -14.40 12.78 10.38
C PRO A 134 -15.12 14.11 10.58
N ALA A 135 -15.10 14.96 9.55
CA ALA A 135 -15.62 16.33 9.58
C ALA A 135 -14.99 17.26 10.64
N GLY A 136 -13.99 16.81 11.40
CA GLY A 136 -13.49 17.56 12.56
C GLY A 136 -14.50 17.65 13.71
N GLU A 137 -15.56 16.84 13.70
CA GLU A 137 -16.62 16.88 14.70
C GLU A 137 -16.24 16.04 15.92
N LEU A 138 -16.27 16.65 17.10
CA LEU A 138 -15.97 16.01 18.38
C LEU A 138 -17.05 16.34 19.41
N THR A 139 -17.31 15.38 20.28
CA THR A 139 -18.06 15.62 21.51
C THR A 139 -17.14 16.20 22.60
N SER A 140 -17.74 16.85 23.61
CA SER A 140 -16.98 17.36 24.77
C SER A 140 -16.31 16.26 25.59
N MET A 141 -16.87 15.03 25.57
CA MET A 141 -16.27 13.86 26.22
C MET A 141 -15.01 13.41 25.48
N GLN A 142 -15.07 13.32 24.15
CA GLN A 142 -13.91 12.98 23.32
C GLN A 142 -12.78 14.00 23.47
N LEU A 143 -13.09 15.29 23.46
CA LEU A 143 -12.07 16.32 23.62
C LEU A 143 -11.39 16.26 25.00
N ARG A 144 -12.15 15.99 26.07
CA ARG A 144 -11.59 15.74 27.40
C ARG A 144 -10.69 14.50 27.42
N GLY A 145 -11.14 13.40 26.80
CA GLY A 145 -10.33 12.19 26.69
C GLY A 145 -9.02 12.40 25.93
N LEU A 146 -9.01 13.22 24.87
CA LEU A 146 -7.79 13.60 24.17
C LEU A 146 -6.85 14.43 25.07
N ALA A 147 -7.40 15.32 25.90
CA ALA A 147 -6.62 16.08 26.88
C ALA A 147 -6.00 15.16 27.94
N ASP A 148 -6.76 14.18 28.46
CA ASP A 148 -6.25 13.19 29.42
C ASP A 148 -5.09 12.39 28.82
N ILE A 149 -5.21 11.92 27.56
CA ILE A 149 -4.12 11.21 26.86
C ILE A 149 -2.87 12.09 26.75
N ALA A 150 -3.04 13.37 26.40
CA ALA A 150 -1.92 14.29 26.26
C ALA A 150 -1.23 14.56 27.61
N GLN A 151 -2.01 14.69 28.69
CA GLN A 151 -1.52 14.95 30.04
C GLN A 151 -0.81 13.73 30.66
N ASP A 152 -1.38 12.53 30.48
CA ASP A 152 -0.90 11.31 31.15
C ASP A 152 0.28 10.67 30.42
N TRP A 153 0.30 10.75 29.09
CA TRP A 153 1.25 9.99 28.27
C TRP A 153 1.96 10.78 27.17
N GLY A 154 1.54 12.02 26.91
CA GLY A 154 2.19 12.93 25.97
C GLY A 154 2.91 14.09 26.67
N GLY A 155 3.09 15.19 25.95
CA GLY A 155 3.75 16.41 26.45
C GLY A 155 2.82 17.40 27.18
N GLY A 156 1.57 17.05 27.47
CA GLY A 156 0.57 17.96 28.04
C GLY A 156 -0.08 18.92 27.05
N TYR A 157 0.10 18.70 25.74
CA TYR A 157 -0.50 19.50 24.67
C TYR A 157 -0.93 18.64 23.48
N ALA A 158 -1.78 19.20 22.63
CA ALA A 158 -2.21 18.61 21.36
C ALA A 158 -2.28 19.68 20.26
N ASP A 159 -1.92 19.31 19.04
CA ASP A 159 -1.95 20.19 17.88
C ASP A 159 -3.17 19.92 17.00
N ILE A 160 -3.82 20.99 16.55
CA ILE A 160 -4.81 20.91 15.47
C ILE A 160 -4.08 20.93 14.13
N THR A 161 -4.45 20.00 13.25
CA THR A 161 -3.85 19.87 11.92
C THR A 161 -4.65 20.62 10.86
N THR A 162 -4.04 20.84 9.69
CA THR A 162 -4.70 21.40 8.49
C THR A 162 -5.84 20.55 7.93
N ARG A 163 -6.06 19.33 8.45
CA ARG A 163 -7.15 18.44 8.07
C ARG A 163 -8.19 18.25 9.18
N ALA A 164 -8.42 19.29 10.00
CA ALA A 164 -9.42 19.29 11.09
C ALA A 164 -9.32 18.04 11.98
N ASN A 165 -8.13 17.81 12.53
CA ASN A 165 -7.77 16.60 13.27
C ASN A 165 -6.78 16.95 14.38
N PHE A 166 -6.58 16.05 15.35
CA PHE A 166 -5.68 16.24 16.49
C PHE A 166 -4.45 15.34 16.41
N GLN A 167 -3.31 15.88 16.87
CA GLN A 167 -2.07 15.17 17.09
C GLN A 167 -1.57 15.35 18.52
N ILE A 168 -1.24 14.26 19.20
CA ILE A 168 -0.63 14.25 20.53
C ILE A 168 0.82 13.82 20.38
N ARG A 169 1.77 14.55 20.96
CA ARG A 169 3.21 14.31 20.81
C ARG A 169 3.84 13.82 22.11
N GLU A 170 5.13 13.48 22.00
CA GLU A 170 5.99 13.14 23.14
C GLU A 170 5.64 11.82 23.81
N ILE A 171 5.00 10.92 23.07
CA ILE A 171 4.57 9.63 23.58
C ILE A 171 5.78 8.68 23.63
N ALA A 172 6.10 8.18 24.81
CA ALA A 172 7.14 7.17 24.98
C ALA A 172 6.69 5.79 24.44
N PRO A 173 7.61 4.91 24.00
CA PRO A 173 7.24 3.59 23.46
C PRO A 173 6.34 2.78 24.40
N ARG A 174 6.65 2.72 25.69
CA ARG A 174 5.83 2.02 26.71
C ARG A 174 4.38 2.49 26.84
N ASN A 175 4.05 3.67 26.33
CA ASN A 175 2.71 4.23 26.41
C ASN A 175 1.93 4.12 25.09
N MET A 176 2.57 3.71 23.99
CA MET A 176 1.94 3.77 22.65
C MET A 176 0.62 3.00 22.56
N VAL A 177 0.58 1.80 23.15
CA VAL A 177 -0.62 0.94 23.16
C VAL A 177 -1.70 1.51 24.06
N LYS A 178 -1.32 2.06 25.23
CA LYS A 178 -2.26 2.71 26.17
C LYS A 178 -2.98 3.88 25.50
N CYS A 179 -2.25 4.72 24.76
CA CYS A 179 -2.84 5.84 24.03
C CYS A 179 -3.85 5.36 22.98
N ILE A 180 -3.53 4.30 22.22
CA ILE A 180 -4.46 3.75 21.22
C ILE A 180 -5.73 3.20 21.88
N LEU A 181 -5.59 2.41 22.96
CA LEU A 181 -6.73 1.82 23.66
C LEU A 181 -7.62 2.91 24.27
N LYS A 182 -7.03 3.92 24.92
CA LYS A 182 -7.80 5.05 25.48
C LYS A 182 -8.53 5.84 24.40
N LEU A 183 -7.91 6.03 23.24
CA LEU A 183 -8.55 6.67 22.09
C LEU A 183 -9.78 5.88 21.62
N GLN A 184 -9.70 4.55 21.60
CA GLN A 184 -10.82 3.68 21.28
C GLN A 184 -11.93 3.72 22.35
N GLU A 185 -11.57 3.75 23.63
CA GLU A 185 -12.53 3.88 24.74
C GLU A 185 -13.41 5.13 24.63
N ILE A 186 -12.86 6.25 24.15
CA ILE A 186 -13.61 7.49 23.93
C ILE A 186 -14.34 7.54 22.58
N GLY A 187 -14.35 6.43 21.83
CA GLY A 187 -15.06 6.32 20.56
C GLY A 187 -14.34 7.00 19.38
N LEU A 188 -13.02 7.13 19.44
CA LEU A 188 -12.17 7.62 18.35
C LEU A 188 -11.24 6.51 17.86
N THR A 189 -10.58 6.74 16.72
CA THR A 189 -9.60 5.80 16.17
C THR A 189 -8.41 6.53 15.58
N SER A 190 -7.23 5.90 15.60
CA SER A 190 -6.02 6.36 14.90
C SER A 190 -5.68 5.48 13.69
N ARG A 191 -6.44 4.38 13.50
CA ARG A 191 -6.24 3.37 12.45
C ARG A 191 -6.37 3.99 11.06
N GLY A 192 -5.36 3.78 10.22
CA GLY A 192 -5.29 4.29 8.86
C GLY A 192 -5.01 5.79 8.75
N SER A 193 -4.49 6.45 9.78
CA SER A 193 -4.21 7.91 9.73
C SER A 193 -2.89 8.29 9.05
N GLY A 194 -2.05 7.31 8.70
CA GLY A 194 -0.73 7.49 8.11
C GLY A 194 -0.47 6.63 6.87
N VAL A 195 0.65 6.90 6.21
CA VAL A 195 1.15 6.14 5.05
C VAL A 195 0.10 6.02 3.94
N ASP A 196 -0.01 4.84 3.33
CA ASP A 196 -0.80 4.51 2.14
C ASP A 196 -2.24 4.18 2.55
N ASN A 197 -2.82 5.04 3.37
CA ASN A 197 -4.21 4.96 3.81
C ASN A 197 -4.96 6.25 3.48
N VAL A 198 -6.28 6.13 3.38
CA VAL A 198 -7.17 7.29 3.29
C VAL A 198 -7.03 8.14 4.55
N ARG A 199 -6.65 9.39 4.35
CA ARG A 199 -6.40 10.34 5.45
C ARG A 199 -7.71 10.79 6.10
N ASN A 200 -7.62 11.76 7.02
CA ASN A 200 -8.81 12.32 7.67
C ASN A 200 -9.79 12.90 6.63
N ILE A 201 -11.08 12.61 6.79
CA ILE A 201 -12.13 13.12 5.90
C ILE A 201 -12.58 14.48 6.43
N THR A 202 -12.24 15.54 5.70
CA THR A 202 -12.59 16.93 6.04
C THR A 202 -13.99 17.28 5.51
N ALA A 203 -14.67 18.19 6.18
CA ALA A 203 -15.99 18.68 5.79
C ALA A 203 -16.05 20.21 5.98
N ASN A 204 -17.17 20.83 5.61
CA ASN A 204 -17.41 22.24 5.92
C ASN A 204 -17.44 22.42 7.46
N PRO A 205 -16.64 23.33 8.06
CA PRO A 205 -16.63 23.54 9.51
C PRO A 205 -17.98 24.00 10.09
N THR A 206 -18.86 24.59 9.29
CA THR A 206 -20.19 25.04 9.71
C THR A 206 -21.33 24.12 9.24
N ALA A 207 -21.00 22.90 8.80
CA ALA A 207 -21.97 21.95 8.27
C ALA A 207 -23.09 21.64 9.29
N GLY A 208 -24.34 21.77 8.86
CA GLY A 208 -25.55 21.60 9.67
C GLY A 208 -25.89 22.76 10.59
N ILE A 209 -25.16 23.88 10.51
CA ILE A 209 -25.37 25.07 11.33
C ILE A 209 -25.58 26.30 10.44
N ASP A 210 -24.83 26.41 9.36
CA ASP A 210 -24.90 27.55 8.43
C ASP A 210 -26.20 27.54 7.62
N LYS A 211 -26.96 28.62 7.71
CA LYS A 211 -28.23 28.80 6.97
C LYS A 211 -28.04 28.86 5.45
N ASP A 212 -26.84 29.19 4.99
CA ASP A 212 -26.51 29.34 3.58
C ASP A 212 -25.80 28.08 3.03
N GLU A 213 -25.69 27.00 3.83
CA GLU A 213 -25.08 25.77 3.34
C GLU A 213 -25.93 25.11 2.24
N LEU A 214 -25.26 24.56 1.23
CA LEU A 214 -25.94 23.81 0.17
C LEU A 214 -26.39 22.43 0.64
N ILE A 215 -25.58 21.78 1.47
CA ILE A 215 -25.83 20.43 1.98
C ILE A 215 -24.99 20.17 3.24
N ASP A 216 -25.59 19.53 4.24
CA ASP A 216 -24.85 19.03 5.41
C ASP A 216 -23.89 17.91 4.97
N THR A 217 -22.59 18.19 5.06
CA THR A 217 -21.53 17.27 4.62
C THR A 217 -21.14 16.22 5.67
N ARG A 218 -21.61 16.36 6.92
CA ARG A 218 -21.22 15.47 8.04
C ARG A 218 -21.64 14.01 7.83
N PRO A 219 -22.86 13.69 7.33
CA PRO A 219 -23.25 12.30 7.09
C PRO A 219 -22.34 11.61 6.06
N PHE A 220 -21.92 12.32 5.01
CA PHE A 220 -21.01 11.77 3.99
C PHE A 220 -19.60 11.56 4.54
N ALA A 221 -19.09 12.53 5.32
CA ALA A 221 -17.78 12.41 5.94
C ALA A 221 -17.71 11.23 6.91
N LYS A 222 -18.77 11.01 7.71
CA LYS A 222 -18.91 9.84 8.59
C LYS A 222 -19.06 8.55 7.79
N GLY A 223 -19.87 8.54 6.73
CA GLY A 223 -20.03 7.39 5.85
C GLY A 223 -18.69 6.93 5.25
N LEU A 224 -17.91 7.86 4.68
CA LEU A 224 -16.58 7.58 4.13
C LEU A 224 -15.55 7.18 5.19
N HIS A 225 -15.75 7.56 6.45
CA HIS A 225 -14.86 7.15 7.54
C HIS A 225 -15.09 5.70 7.97
N HIS A 226 -16.33 5.22 7.89
CA HIS A 226 -16.75 3.88 8.31
C HIS A 226 -16.86 2.86 7.18
N TYR A 227 -16.73 3.30 5.92
CA TYR A 227 -16.61 2.43 4.75
C TYR A 227 -15.25 1.72 4.75
#